data_AF-A0A3D1P1E4-F1
#
_entry.id   AF-A0A3D1P1E4-F1
#
_cell.length_a   1.000
_cell.length_b   1.000
_cell.length_c   1.000
_cell.angle_alpha   90.00
_cell.angle_beta   90.00
_cell.angle_gamma   90.00
#
_symmetry.space_group_name_H-M   'P 1'
#
loop_
_entity.id
_entity.type
_entity.pdbx_description
1 polymer ?
#
loop_
_entity_poly.entity_id
_entity_poly.type
_entity_poly.pdbx_seq_one_letter_code
_entity_poly.pdbx_strand_id
1 'polypeptide(L)'
;MTDPRAMVQTMISLASASLGLVAALAWNEAIKTTLALMGLGEDLAGLYTYAILATVIAVVVLAMLGRLAAKVGGGAAFEREAEG
;
A
#
# COMPACT_ATOMS: atom_id res chain seq x y z
N MET A 1 -18.25 26.38 -11.92
CA MET A 1 -18.97 26.08 -10.67
C MET A 1 -18.05 25.17 -9.88
N THR A 2 -17.46 25.63 -8.77
CA THR A 2 -16.62 24.80 -7.91
C THR A 2 -17.53 23.78 -7.22
N ASP A 3 -17.40 22.50 -7.56
CA ASP A 3 -18.14 21.43 -6.89
C ASP A 3 -17.47 21.12 -5.55
N PRO A 4 -18.09 21.42 -4.39
CA PRO A 4 -17.46 21.19 -3.09
C PRO A 4 -17.09 19.74 -2.85
N ARG A 5 -17.80 18.78 -3.47
CA ARG A 5 -17.51 17.35 -3.34
C ARG A 5 -16.20 16.99 -4.05
N ALA A 6 -16.00 17.52 -5.25
CA ALA A 6 -14.76 17.30 -6.01
C ALA A 6 -13.53 17.87 -5.29
N MET A 7 -13.68 19.03 -4.62
CA MET A 7 -12.62 19.61 -3.79
C MET A 7 -12.27 18.70 -2.60
N VAL A 8 -13.26 18.22 -1.86
CA VAL A 8 -13.04 17.30 -0.72
C VAL A 8 -12.40 15.99 -1.18
N GLN A 9 -12.85 15.41 -2.29
CA GLN A 9 -12.26 14.18 -2.84
C GLN A 9 -10.79 14.37 -3.25
N THR A 10 -10.46 15.53 -3.83
CA THR A 10 -9.07 15.88 -4.16
C THR A 10 -8.22 16.01 -2.91
N MET A 11 -8.73 16.69 -1.87
CA MET A 11 -8.02 16.83 -0.59
C MET A 11 -7.79 15.48 0.09
N ILE A 12 -8.80 14.59 0.10
CA ILE A 12 -8.68 13.23 0.63
C ILE A 12 -7.62 12.44 -0.15
N SER A 13 -7.62 12.54 -1.48
CA SER A 13 -6.65 11.84 -2.32
C SER A 13 -5.22 12.31 -2.05
N LEU A 14 -5.01 13.62 -1.96
CA LEU A 14 -3.71 14.23 -1.69
C LEU A 14 -3.21 13.86 -0.29
N ALA A 15 -4.08 13.93 0.72
CA ALA A 15 -3.77 13.53 2.09
C ALA A 15 -3.47 12.03 2.19
N SER A 16 -4.25 11.18 1.53
CA SER A 16 -4.02 9.72 1.54
C SER A 16 -2.69 9.36 0.87
N ALA A 17 -2.33 10.03 -0.22
CA ALA A 17 -1.05 9.80 -0.89
C ALA A 17 0.15 10.22 -0.03
N SER A 18 0.11 11.41 0.56
CA SER A 18 1.20 11.90 1.42
C SER A 18 1.34 11.09 2.71
N LEU A 19 0.23 10.76 3.38
CA LEU A 19 0.22 9.90 4.56
C LEU A 19 0.65 8.47 4.24
N GLY A 20 0.25 7.94 3.07
CA GLY A 20 0.69 6.64 2.58
C GLY A 20 2.21 6.57 2.41
N LEU A 21 2.81 7.62 1.84
CA LEU A 21 4.27 7.73 1.73
C LEU A 21 4.95 7.77 3.10
N VAL A 22 4.45 8.60 4.01
CA VAL A 22 4.99 8.70 5.38
C VAL A 22 4.89 7.36 6.11
N ALA A 23 3.76 6.67 6.00
CA ALA A 23 3.55 5.36 6.60
C ALA A 23 4.51 4.30 6.02
N ALA A 24 4.72 4.29 4.71
CA ALA A 24 5.66 3.38 4.05
C ALA A 24 7.11 3.60 4.57
N LEU A 25 7.53 4.86 4.69
CA LEU A 25 8.86 5.21 5.21
C LEU A 25 9.03 4.82 6.68
N ALA A 26 8.02 5.10 7.51
CA ALA A 26 8.05 4.77 8.93
C ALA A 26 8.15 3.26 9.18
N TRP A 27 7.39 2.45 8.43
CA TRP A 27 7.45 0.99 8.54
C TRP A 27 8.78 0.42 8.05
N ASN A 28 9.34 0.94 6.96
CA ASN A 28 10.68 0.54 6.49
C ASN A 28 11.73 0.75 7.59
N GLU A 29 11.75 1.91 8.26
CA GLU A 29 12.71 2.20 9.33
C GLU A 29 12.45 1.37 10.60
N ALA A 30 11.19 1.14 10.95
CA ALA A 30 10.81 0.31 12.10
C ALA A 30 11.29 -1.14 11.94
N ILE A 31 11.11 -1.74 10.75
CA ILE A 31 11.55 -3.11 10.48
C ILE A 31 13.08 -3.18 10.55
N LYS A 32 13.81 -2.27 9.90
CA LYS A 32 15.28 -2.24 9.92
C LYS A 32 15.83 -2.09 11.32
N THR A 33 15.27 -1.18 12.12
CA THR A 33 15.70 -0.97 13.51
C THR A 33 15.45 -2.22 14.36
N THR A 34 14.31 -2.88 14.15
CA THR A 34 13.99 -4.14 14.85
C THR A 34 14.99 -5.25 14.50
N LEU A 35 15.35 -5.39 13.22
CA LEU A 35 16.35 -6.36 12.78
C LEU A 35 17.74 -6.04 13.34
N ALA A 36 18.11 -4.76 13.41
CA ALA A 36 19.36 -4.32 14.02
C ALA A 36 19.43 -4.69 15.52
N LEU A 37 18.34 -4.53 16.26
CA LEU A 37 18.25 -4.95 17.67
C LEU A 37 18.40 -6.46 17.87
N MET A 38 18.09 -7.26 16.83
CA MET A 38 18.27 -8.71 16.83
C MET A 38 19.67 -9.15 16.34
N GLY A 39 20.59 -8.21 16.10
CA GLY A 39 21.93 -8.49 15.58
C GLY A 39 21.98 -8.77 14.07
N LEU A 40 20.89 -8.48 13.36
CA LEU A 40 20.70 -8.76 11.93
C LEU A 40 20.63 -7.46 11.11
N GLY A 41 21.33 -6.40 11.53
CA GLY A 41 21.21 -5.07 10.92
C GLY A 41 21.85 -4.96 9.53
N GLU A 42 23.07 -5.46 9.38
CA GLU A 42 23.87 -5.33 8.15
C GLU A 42 24.41 -6.65 7.61
N ASP A 43 24.17 -7.76 8.32
CA ASP A 43 24.57 -9.09 7.89
C ASP A 43 23.69 -9.57 6.73
N LEU A 44 24.23 -10.46 5.88
CA LEU A 44 23.53 -11.00 4.71
C LEU A 44 22.18 -11.62 5.11
N ALA A 45 22.15 -12.33 6.24
CA ALA A 45 20.94 -12.90 6.83
C ALA A 45 19.88 -11.81 7.16
N GLY A 46 20.32 -10.64 7.61
CA GLY A 46 19.47 -9.48 7.89
C GLY A 46 18.83 -8.90 6.64
N LEU A 47 19.61 -8.71 5.58
CA LEU A 47 19.11 -8.20 4.30
C LEU A 47 18.07 -9.14 3.67
N TYR A 48 18.33 -10.45 3.68
CA TYR A 48 17.35 -11.44 3.21
C TYR A 48 16.10 -11.49 4.09
N THR A 49 16.24 -11.39 5.41
CA THR A 49 15.10 -11.34 6.33
C THR A 49 14.21 -10.12 6.05
N TYR A 50 14.81 -8.94 5.89
CA TYR A 50 14.09 -7.72 5.53
C TYR A 50 13.35 -7.89 4.19
N ALA A 51 14.03 -8.37 3.15
CA ALA A 51 13.44 -8.52 1.81
C ALA A 51 12.24 -9.48 1.80
N ILE A 52 12.34 -10.62 2.49
CA ILE A 52 11.26 -11.60 2.61
C ILE A 52 10.08 -10.99 3.36
N LEU A 53 10.32 -10.35 4.52
CA LEU A 53 9.26 -9.72 5.31
C LEU A 53 8.52 -8.64 4.53
N ALA A 54 9.26 -7.74 3.87
CA ALA A 54 8.67 -6.67 3.07
C ALA A 54 7.82 -7.24 1.91
N THR A 55 8.29 -8.29 1.26
CA THR A 55 7.57 -8.96 0.16
C THR A 55 6.28 -9.63 0.65
N VAL A 56 6.33 -10.35 1.78
CA VAL A 56 5.15 -10.98 2.37
C VAL A 56 4.09 -9.93 2.72
N ILE A 57 4.48 -8.83 3.36
CA ILE A 57 3.57 -7.73 3.69
C ILE A 57 2.95 -7.15 2.42
N ALA A 58 3.76 -6.86 1.40
CA ALA A 58 3.27 -6.31 0.14
C ALA A 58 2.26 -7.25 -0.54
N VAL A 59 2.57 -8.55 -0.64
CA VAL A 59 1.68 -9.55 -1.25
C VAL A 59 0.37 -9.66 -0.48
N VAL A 60 0.40 -9.69 0.86
CA VAL A 60 -0.80 -9.75 1.70
C VAL A 60 -1.68 -8.51 1.46
N VAL A 61 -1.09 -7.32 1.49
CA VAL A 61 -1.82 -6.07 1.26
C VAL A 61 -2.42 -6.03 -0.16
N LEU A 62 -1.64 -6.35 -1.20
CA LEU A 62 -2.15 -6.40 -2.57
C LEU A 62 -3.26 -7.43 -2.73
N ALA A 63 -3.14 -8.62 -2.14
CA ALA A 63 -4.17 -9.64 -2.20
C ALA A 63 -5.46 -9.20 -1.49
N MET A 64 -5.36 -8.52 -0.35
CA MET A 64 -6.51 -7.95 0.35
C MET A 64 -7.19 -6.86 -0.48
N LEU A 65 -6.41 -5.93 -1.04
CA LEU A 65 -6.94 -4.87 -1.91
C LEU A 65 -7.59 -5.45 -3.17
N GLY A 66 -6.98 -6.45 -3.80
CA GLY A 66 -7.56 -7.15 -4.96
C GLY A 66 -8.89 -7.82 -4.64
N ARG A 67 -9.00 -8.46 -3.46
CA ARG A 67 -10.28 -9.04 -3.00
C ARG A 67 -11.33 -7.99 -2.70
N LEU A 68 -10.95 -6.86 -2.11
CA LEU A 68 -11.88 -5.74 -1.85
C LEU A 68 -12.36 -5.13 -3.17
N ALA A 69 -11.46 -4.91 -4.14
CA ALA A 69 -11.81 -4.44 -5.46
C ALA A 69 -12.78 -5.40 -6.17
N ALA A 70 -12.55 -6.71 -6.10
CA ALA A 70 -13.48 -7.71 -6.65
C ALA A 70 -14.86 -7.68 -5.98
N LYS A 71 -14.92 -7.41 -4.66
CA LYS A 71 -16.20 -7.29 -3.94
C LYS A 71 -16.95 -5.98 -4.23
N VAL A 72 -16.23 -4.89 -4.45
CA VAL A 72 -16.82 -3.56 -4.70
C VAL A 72 -17.12 -3.35 -6.20
N GLY A 73 -16.36 -3.98 -7.09
CA GLY A 73 -16.46 -3.86 -8.55
C GLY A 73 -16.96 -5.10 -9.29
N GLY A 74 -17.29 -6.19 -8.58
CA GLY A 74 -17.72 -7.49 -9.14
C GLY A 74 -19.07 -7.52 -9.89
N GLY A 75 -19.58 -6.37 -10.31
CA GLY A 75 -20.75 -6.26 -11.19
C GLY A 75 -20.77 -5.04 -12.11
N ALA A 76 -19.71 -4.22 -12.20
CA ALA A 76 -19.78 -2.96 -12.95
C ALA A 76 -18.54 -2.61 -13.79
N ALA A 77 -17.42 -3.33 -13.64
CA ALA A 77 -16.17 -2.97 -14.31
C ALA A 77 -15.91 -3.71 -15.65
N PHE A 78 -16.72 -4.70 -16.01
CA PHE A 78 -16.53 -5.48 -17.25
C PHE A 78 -17.52 -5.14 -18.38
N GLU A 79 -18.53 -4.30 -18.16
CA GLU A 79 -19.52 -3.96 -19.20
C GLU A 79 -19.06 -2.81 -20.13
N ARG A 80 -18.12 -1.97 -19.70
CA ARG A 80 -17.80 -0.72 -20.43
C ARG A 80 -16.83 -0.86 -21.60
N GLU A 81 -16.20 -2.01 -21.79
CA GLU A 81 -15.38 -2.29 -22.99
C GLU A 81 -16.18 -2.99 -24.11
N ALA A 82 -17.47 -3.31 -23.88
CA ALA A 82 -18.33 -3.94 -24.89
C ALA A 82 -19.31 -2.97 -25.59
N GLU A 83 -19.42 -1.71 -25.14
CA GLU A 83 -20.42 -0.74 -25.66
C GLU A 83 -19.84 0.63 -26.07
N GLY A 84 -18.58 0.71 -26.49
CA GLY A 84 -18.00 1.98 -26.98
C GLY A 84 -16.87 1.82 -27.98
#